data_AF-A0A5M5C4S7-F1
#
_entry.id   AF-A0A5M5C4S7-F1
#
_cell.length_a   1.000
_cell.length_b   1.000
_cell.length_c   1.000
_cell.angle_alpha   90.00
_cell.angle_beta   90.00
_cell.angle_gamma   90.00
#
_symmetry.space_group_name_H-M   'P 1'
#
loop_
_entity.id
_entity.type
_entity.pdbx_description
1 polymer ?
#
loop_
_entity_poly.entity_id
_entity_poly.type
_entity_poly.pdbx_seq_one_letter_code
_entity_poly.pdbx_strand_id
1 'polypeptide(L)'
;MVTRNDSLWKTLDWVTIFIYLLLIVGGWFSVCGASYDYGERDFLDFSTRAGKQFVWIICSFGLGFVLLMLEDRMYDMFAYIIYVGMILLLIVTIFIAPDTKGSRSWLVMGP
;
A
#
# COMPACT_ATOMS: atom_id res chain seq x y z
N MET A 1 31.80 -2.16 25.33
CA MET A 1 31.04 -2.55 24.13
C MET A 1 29.59 -2.73 24.55
N VAL A 2 28.75 -1.73 24.35
CA VAL A 2 27.30 -1.87 24.53
C VAL A 2 26.76 -2.46 23.24
N THR A 3 26.43 -3.75 23.25
CA THR A 3 25.66 -4.36 22.17
C THR A 3 24.28 -3.74 22.20
N ARG A 4 24.06 -2.74 21.34
CA ARG A 4 22.75 -2.13 21.09
C ARG A 4 21.88 -3.16 20.35
N ASN A 5 21.45 -4.19 21.07
CA ASN A 5 20.29 -4.99 20.68
C ASN A 5 19.05 -4.16 20.96
N ASP A 6 18.91 -3.03 20.27
CA ASP A 6 17.62 -2.36 20.18
C ASP A 6 16.77 -3.28 19.32
N SER A 7 16.05 -4.19 19.97
CA SER A 7 15.17 -5.07 19.24
C SER A 7 14.16 -4.18 18.52
N LEU A 8 14.07 -4.32 17.21
CA LEU A 8 13.09 -3.62 16.38
C LEU A 8 11.68 -3.73 17.00
N TRP A 9 11.41 -4.87 17.65
CA TRP A 9 10.24 -5.18 18.45
C TRP A 9 9.96 -4.25 19.65
N LYS A 10 10.99 -3.64 20.25
CA LYS A 10 10.85 -2.71 21.39
C LYS A 10 10.75 -1.24 20.96
N THR A 11 11.26 -0.91 19.77
CA THR A 11 11.19 0.44 19.19
C THR A 11 9.94 0.62 18.32
N LEU A 12 9.32 -0.48 17.87
CA LEU A 12 8.06 -0.44 17.14
C LEU A 12 6.92 0.06 18.03
N ASP A 13 6.20 1.09 17.55
CA ASP A 13 5.01 1.59 18.20
C ASP A 13 3.81 0.67 17.96
N TRP A 14 3.56 -0.20 18.93
CA TRP A 14 2.45 -1.14 18.93
C TRP A 14 1.08 -0.46 18.88
N VAL A 15 0.94 0.78 19.35
CA VAL A 15 -0.32 1.53 19.27
C VAL A 15 -0.63 1.86 17.81
N THR A 16 0.37 2.36 17.07
CA THR A 16 0.24 2.62 15.63
C THR A 16 -0.10 1.35 14.85
N ILE A 17 0.57 0.23 15.14
CA ILE A 17 0.27 -1.07 14.50
C ILE A 17 -1.19 -1.48 14.78
N PHE A 18 -1.64 -1.37 16.03
CA PHE A 18 -3.01 -1.76 16.39
C PHE A 18 -4.06 -0.90 15.67
N ILE A 19 -3.87 0.42 15.62
CA ILE A 19 -4.77 1.32 14.89
C ILE A 19 -4.78 0.99 13.40
N TYR A 20 -3.61 0.74 12.81
CA TYR A 20 -3.49 0.33 11.41
C TYR A 20 -4.27 -0.95 11.10
N LEU A 21 -4.15 -1.98 11.94
CA LEU A 21 -4.89 -3.24 11.79
C LEU A 21 -6.41 -3.03 11.90
N LEU A 22 -6.87 -2.20 12.84
CA LEU A 22 -8.29 -1.89 13.01
C LEU A 22 -8.85 -1.18 11.77
N LEU A 23 -8.12 -0.21 11.23
CA LEU A 23 -8.50 0.51 10.01
C LEU A 23 -8.57 -0.42 8.79
N ILE A 24 -7.61 -1.34 8.65
CA ILE A 24 -7.63 -2.34 7.56
C ILE A 24 -8.86 -3.24 7.67
N VAL A 25 -9.11 -3.82 8.84
CA VAL A 25 -10.23 -4.74 9.05
C VAL A 25 -11.56 -4.00 8.86
N GLY A 26 -11.71 -2.80 9.43
CA GLY A 26 -12.91 -1.98 9.27
C GLY A 26 -13.14 -1.53 7.83
N GLY A 27 -12.09 -1.10 7.14
CA GLY A 27 -12.14 -0.72 5.72
C GLY A 27 -12.52 -1.91 4.83
N TRP A 28 -11.95 -3.08 5.10
CA TRP A 28 -12.29 -4.33 4.43
C TRP A 28 -13.77 -4.68 4.59
N PHE A 29 -14.29 -4.68 5.82
CA PHE A 29 -15.71 -4.91 6.08
C PHE A 29 -16.61 -3.89 5.38
N SER A 30 -16.21 -2.62 5.33
CA SER A 30 -16.94 -1.58 4.61
C SER A 30 -17.01 -1.85 3.10
N VAL A 31 -15.91 -2.29 2.48
CA VAL A 31 -15.89 -2.67 1.04
C VAL A 31 -16.79 -3.89 0.78
N CYS A 32 -16.72 -4.91 1.64
CA CYS A 32 -17.57 -6.10 1.54
C CYS A 32 -19.06 -5.75 1.67
N GLY A 33 -19.42 -4.86 2.60
CA GLY A 33 -20.80 -4.41 2.78
C GLY A 33 -21.31 -3.52 1.63
N ALA A 34 -20.48 -2.60 1.11
CA ALA A 34 -20.85 -1.72 0.01
C ALA A 34 -20.92 -2.41 -1.35
N SER A 35 -20.23 -3.55 -1.50
CA SER A 35 -20.20 -4.35 -2.74
C SER A 35 -21.09 -5.59 -2.67
N TYR A 36 -21.97 -5.68 -1.66
CA TYR A 36 -22.85 -6.83 -1.46
C TYR A 36 -23.98 -6.83 -2.49
N ASP A 37 -23.84 -7.65 -3.53
CA ASP A 37 -24.89 -7.96 -4.48
C ASP A 37 -25.56 -9.29 -4.07
N TYR A 38 -26.89 -9.31 -4.00
CA TYR A 38 -27.66 -10.47 -3.55
C TYR A 38 -27.66 -11.56 -4.64
N GLY A 39 -26.63 -12.42 -4.69
CA GLY A 39 -26.62 -13.54 -5.65
C GLY A 39 -25.39 -14.42 -5.66
N GLU A 40 -24.19 -13.88 -5.46
CA GLU A 40 -22.93 -14.63 -5.56
C GLU A 40 -22.26 -14.81 -4.20
N ARG A 41 -22.24 -16.07 -3.75
CA ARG A 41 -21.53 -16.50 -2.55
C ARG A 41 -20.08 -16.76 -2.90
N ASP A 42 -19.27 -15.72 -3.03
CA ASP A 42 -17.82 -15.91 -2.98
C ASP A 42 -17.10 -14.67 -2.42
N PHE A 43 -17.08 -14.59 -1.08
CA PHE A 43 -16.27 -13.61 -0.34
C PHE A 43 -14.75 -13.77 -0.57
N LEU A 44 -14.32 -14.90 -1.15
CA LEU A 44 -12.92 -15.21 -1.47
C LEU A 44 -12.65 -15.29 -2.99
N ASP A 45 -13.60 -14.93 -3.85
CA ASP A 45 -13.30 -14.84 -5.27
C ASP A 45 -12.48 -13.57 -5.57
N PHE A 46 -11.26 -13.79 -6.04
CA PHE A 46 -10.28 -12.78 -6.42
C PHE A 46 -10.72 -11.89 -7.58
N SER A 47 -11.78 -12.27 -8.31
CA SER A 47 -12.40 -11.45 -9.35
C SER A 47 -13.23 -10.29 -8.78
N THR A 48 -13.78 -10.45 -7.57
CA THR A 48 -14.66 -9.47 -6.94
C THR A 48 -13.91 -8.23 -6.44
N ARG A 49 -14.63 -7.11 -6.26
CA ARG A 49 -14.05 -5.87 -5.70
C ARG A 49 -13.49 -6.09 -4.29
N ALA A 50 -14.17 -6.92 -3.49
CA ALA A 50 -13.65 -7.39 -2.23
C ALA A 50 -12.34 -8.17 -2.48
N GLY A 51 -12.36 -9.30 -3.19
CA GLY A 51 -11.16 -10.11 -3.44
C GLY A 51 -9.92 -9.33 -3.88
N LYS A 52 -10.07 -8.34 -4.79
CA LYS A 52 -8.98 -7.44 -5.17
C LYS A 52 -8.41 -6.63 -4.00
N GLN A 53 -9.27 -6.04 -3.17
CA GLN A 53 -8.83 -5.30 -1.98
C GLN A 53 -8.06 -6.21 -0.99
N PHE A 54 -8.34 -7.53 -0.95
CA PHE A 54 -7.65 -8.47 -0.05
C PHE A 54 -6.21 -8.67 -0.49
N VAL A 55 -6.03 -8.84 -1.80
CA VAL A 55 -4.71 -8.97 -2.43
C VAL A 55 -3.87 -7.72 -2.14
N TRP A 56 -4.47 -6.53 -2.25
CA TRP A 56 -3.80 -5.28 -1.90
C TRP A 56 -3.43 -5.19 -0.42
N ILE A 57 -4.29 -5.64 0.49
CA ILE A 57 -3.98 -5.71 1.93
C ILE A 57 -2.79 -6.64 2.19
N ILE A 58 -2.78 -7.85 1.61
CA ILE A 58 -1.65 -8.79 1.75
C ILE A 58 -0.36 -8.19 1.17
N CYS A 59 -0.45 -7.58 -0.01
CA CYS A 59 0.69 -6.91 -0.66
C CYS A 59 1.24 -5.78 0.23
N SER A 60 0.36 -4.99 0.84
CA SER A 60 0.74 -3.92 1.78
C SER A 60 1.48 -4.46 3.00
N PHE A 61 1.04 -5.59 3.59
CA PHE A 61 1.78 -6.23 4.68
C PHE A 61 3.17 -6.69 4.26
N GLY A 62 3.30 -7.29 3.08
CA GLY A 62 4.60 -7.70 2.53
C GLY A 62 5.53 -6.52 2.30
N LEU A 63 5.05 -5.45 1.66
CA LEU A 63 5.81 -4.22 1.45
C LEU A 63 6.17 -3.53 2.78
N GLY A 64 5.22 -3.43 3.70
CA GLY A 64 5.45 -2.87 5.03
C GLY A 64 6.54 -3.62 5.80
N PHE A 65 6.55 -4.96 5.72
CA PHE A 65 7.60 -5.77 6.33
C PHE A 65 8.97 -5.51 5.70
N VAL A 66 9.06 -5.43 4.37
CA VAL A 66 10.32 -5.10 3.66
C VAL A 66 10.82 -3.71 4.07
N LEU A 67 9.94 -2.72 4.16
CA LEU A 67 10.28 -1.37 4.60
C LEU A 67 10.79 -1.35 6.05
N LEU A 68 10.14 -2.08 6.97
CA LEU A 68 10.57 -2.19 8.36
C LEU A 68 11.92 -2.90 8.53
N MET A 69 12.28 -3.79 7.61
CA MET A 69 13.57 -4.47 7.58
C MET A 69 14.69 -3.61 6.96
N LEU A 70 14.34 -2.50 6.30
CA LEU A 70 15.31 -1.62 5.67
C LEU A 70 16.03 -0.77 6.72
N GLU A 71 17.34 -0.56 6.52
CA GLU A 71 18.13 0.29 7.39
C GLU A 71 17.84 1.78 7.13
N ASP A 72 17.80 2.58 8.19
CA ASP A 72 17.52 4.02 8.15
C ASP A 72 18.38 4.79 7.13
N ARG A 73 19.68 4.45 7.04
CA ARG A 73 20.64 5.07 6.10
C ARG A 73 20.31 4.84 4.62
N MET A 74 19.60 3.77 4.30
CA MET A 74 19.16 3.52 2.92
C MET A 74 18.13 4.56 2.49
N TYR A 75 17.26 5.00 3.40
CA TYR A 75 16.26 6.03 3.11
C TYR A 75 16.93 7.36 2.73
N ASP A 76 17.94 7.79 3.49
CA ASP A 76 18.67 9.03 3.19
C ASP A 76 19.43 8.97 1.86
N MET A 77 20.07 7.83 1.57
CA MET A 77 20.82 7.64 0.32
C MET A 77 19.91 7.65 -0.91
N PHE A 78 18.74 7.00 -0.82
CA PHE A 78 17.80 6.91 -1.93
C PHE A 78 16.84 8.12 -2.02
N ALA A 79 16.75 8.98 -0.99
CA ALA A 79 15.81 10.10 -0.94
C ALA A 79 15.88 11.00 -2.19
N TYR A 80 17.09 11.46 -2.56
CA TYR A 80 17.27 12.31 -3.73
C TYR A 80 16.94 11.59 -5.05
N ILE A 81 17.33 10.31 -5.17
CA ILE A 81 17.08 9.51 -6.38
C ILE A 81 15.57 9.30 -6.57
N ILE A 82 14.88 8.88 -5.50
CA ILE A 82 13.42 8.69 -5.51
C ILE A 82 12.73 10.02 -5.79
N TYR A 83 13.16 11.13 -5.17
CA TYR A 83 12.55 12.44 -5.40
C TYR A 83 12.63 12.87 -6.87
N VAL A 84 13.82 12.80 -7.48
CA VAL A 84 13.99 13.13 -8.90
C VAL A 84 13.18 12.16 -9.78
N GLY A 85 13.17 10.87 -9.44
CA GLY A 85 12.34 9.86 -10.12
C GLY A 85 10.85 10.20 -10.07
N MET A 86 10.33 10.66 -8.94
CA MET A 86 8.94 11.09 -8.77
C MET A 86 8.63 12.35 -9.58
N ILE A 87 9.55 13.32 -9.63
CA ILE A 87 9.39 14.51 -10.49
C ILE A 87 9.31 14.10 -11.97
N LEU A 88 10.20 13.19 -12.42
CA LEU A 88 10.15 12.67 -13.78
C LEU A 88 8.85 11.93 -14.06
N LEU A 89 8.37 11.11 -13.12
CA LEU A 89 7.09 10.41 -13.24
C LEU A 89 5.93 11.39 -13.44
N LEU A 90 5.89 12.49 -12.67
CA LEU A 90 4.88 13.54 -12.80
C LEU A 90 4.92 14.26 -14.16
N ILE A 91 6.11 14.42 -14.74
CA ILE A 91 6.25 14.97 -16.09
C ILE A 91 5.71 13.96 -17.11
N VAL A 92 6.03 12.67 -16.95
CA VAL A 92 5.61 11.60 -17.86
C VAL A 92 4.09 11.43 -17.87
N THR A 93 3.40 11.54 -16.72
CA THR A 93 1.95 11.34 -16.64
C THR A 93 1.17 12.32 -17.50
N ILE A 94 1.64 13.56 -17.69
CA ILE A 94 0.97 14.57 -18.54
C ILE A 94 0.86 14.09 -20.00
N PHE A 95 1.86 13.36 -20.49
CA PHE A 95 1.94 12.90 -21.87
C PHE A 95 1.32 11.51 -22.08
N ILE A 96 1.56 10.58 -21.15
CA ILE A 96 1.22 9.15 -21.33
C ILE A 96 -0.10 8.77 -20.65
N ALA A 97 -0.48 9.41 -19.54
CA ALA A 97 -1.64 8.95 -18.78
C ALA A 97 -2.95 9.22 -19.53
N PRO A 98 -3.83 8.21 -19.67
CA PRO A 98 -5.16 8.41 -20.23
C PRO A 98 -5.99 9.36 -19.36
N ASP A 99 -6.89 10.09 -20.00
CA ASP A 99 -7.81 10.95 -19.28
C ASP A 99 -8.84 10.10 -18.52
N THR A 100 -8.72 10.07 -17.20
CA THR A 100 -9.62 9.33 -16.31
C THR A 100 -10.40 10.34 -15.47
N LYS A 101 -11.66 10.60 -15.85
CA LYS A 101 -12.56 11.56 -15.18
C LYS A 101 -12.05 13.02 -15.19
N GLY A 102 -11.44 13.47 -16.29
CA GLY A 102 -10.96 14.84 -16.47
C GLY A 102 -9.55 15.09 -15.91
N SER A 103 -8.79 14.03 -15.63
CA SER A 103 -7.44 14.12 -15.08
C SER A 103 -6.52 13.03 -15.62
N ARG A 104 -5.28 13.43 -15.94
CA ARG A 104 -4.18 12.57 -16.41
C ARG A 104 -3.25 12.17 -15.26
N SER A 105 -3.81 11.60 -14.19
CA SER A 105 -3.08 11.24 -12.97
C SER A 105 -2.91 9.74 -12.76
N TRP A 106 -3.49 8.91 -13.63
CA TRP A 106 -3.42 7.46 -13.54
C TRP A 106 -2.67 6.86 -14.72
N LEU A 107 -1.49 6.31 -14.45
CA LEU A 107 -0.76 5.49 -15.42
C LEU A 107 -1.37 4.09 -15.42
N VAL A 108 -2.34 3.87 -16.31
CA VAL A 108 -2.94 2.55 -16.52
C VAL A 108 -2.03 1.74 -17.44
N MET A 109 -1.35 0.75 -16.89
CA MET A 109 -0.53 -0.20 -17.64
C MET A 109 -1.08 -1.60 -17.41
N GLY A 110 -1.75 -2.15 -18.44
CA GLY A 110 -2.47 -3.43 -18.36
C GLY A 110 -4.00 -3.26 -18.38
N PRO A 111 -4.76 -4.38 -18.41
CA PRO A 111 -6.22 -4.39 -18.35
C PRO A 111 -6.78 -4.07 -16.95
#